data_AF-A0A6G3XCP8-F1
#
_entry.id   AF-A0A6G3XCP8-F1
#
_cell.length_a   1.000
_cell.length_b   1.000
_cell.length_c   1.000
_cell.angle_alpha   90.00
_cell.angle_beta   90.00
_cell.angle_gamma   90.00
#
_symmetry.space_group_name_H-M   'P 1'
#
loop_
_entity.id
_entity.type
_entity.pdbx_description
1 polymer ?
#
loop_
_entity_poly.entity_id
_entity_poly.type
_entity_poly.pdbx_seq_one_letter_code
_entity_poly.pdbx_strand_id
1 'polypeptide(L)' 'PADQATKWYGDFAKLVTRLTKGEAGNQLKGIEETGDYEVDEKKRTVAIHEAGVAKVEDWLGIDNLYESV' A
#
# COMPACT_ATOMS: atom_id res chain seq x y z
N PRO A 1 15.47 7.22 -19.56
CA PRO A 1 15.18 6.37 -18.39
C PRO A 1 14.38 7.06 -17.26
N ALA A 2 13.45 7.98 -17.60
CA ALA A 2 12.47 8.55 -16.67
C ALA A 2 11.01 8.19 -17.05
N ASP A 3 10.83 7.51 -18.18
CA ASP A 3 9.54 7.23 -18.81
C ASP A 3 8.75 6.08 -18.17
N GLN A 4 9.41 5.19 -17.43
CA GLN A 4 8.72 4.05 -16.82
C GLN A 4 7.94 4.47 -15.57
N ALA A 5 8.50 5.33 -14.73
CA ALA A 5 7.85 5.82 -13.51
C ALA A 5 6.51 6.51 -13.82
N THR A 6 6.41 7.26 -14.92
CA THR A 6 5.20 7.98 -15.32
C THR A 6 3.99 7.06 -15.57
N LYS A 7 4.22 5.84 -16.08
CA LYS A 7 3.13 4.87 -16.28
C LYS A 7 2.61 4.33 -14.95
N TRP A 8 3.51 3.97 -14.04
CA TRP A 8 3.16 3.40 -12.74
C TRP A 8 2.34 4.35 -11.86
N TYR A 9 2.59 5.65 -11.89
CA TYR A 9 1.79 6.62 -11.12
C TYR A 9 0.31 6.58 -11.49
N GLY A 10 -0.02 6.41 -12.78
CA GLY A 10 -1.40 6.37 -13.26
C GLY A 10 -2.13 5.09 -12.84
N ASP A 11 -1.45 3.96 -12.91
CA ASP A 11 -2.01 2.67 -12.48
C ASP A 11 -2.12 2.60 -10.96
N PHE A 12 -1.08 3.01 -10.23
CA PHE A 12 -1.10 3.08 -8.78
C PHE A 12 -2.17 4.03 -8.25
N ALA A 13 -2.38 5.20 -8.88
CA ALA A 13 -3.43 6.15 -8.52
C ALA A 13 -4.86 5.56 -8.66
N LYS A 14 -5.06 4.58 -9.54
CA LYS A 14 -6.34 3.86 -9.63
C LYS A 14 -6.44 2.77 -8.58
N LEU A 15 -5.35 2.03 -8.33
CA LEU A 15 -5.33 0.93 -7.37
C LEU A 15 -5.53 1.41 -5.93
N VAL A 16 -4.91 2.52 -5.55
CA VAL A 16 -5.04 3.08 -4.19
C VAL A 16 -6.49 3.43 -3.82
N THR A 17 -7.36 3.72 -4.81
CA THR A 17 -8.79 3.98 -4.56
C THR A 17 -9.57 2.76 -4.10
N ARG A 18 -9.03 1.56 -4.34
CA ARG A 18 -9.62 0.29 -3.93
C ARG A 18 -9.08 -0.19 -2.58
N LEU A 19 -7.98 0.40 -2.10
CA LEU A 19 -7.44 0.09 -0.79
C LEU A 19 -8.34 0.70 0.28
N THR A 20 -8.54 -0.03 1.37
CA THR A 20 -9.38 0.38 2.48
C THR A 20 -8.51 0.94 3.59
N LYS A 21 -8.82 2.16 4.06
CA LYS A 21 -8.19 2.71 5.25
C LYS A 21 -8.54 1.84 6.45
N GLY A 22 -7.55 1.48 7.25
CA GLY A 22 -7.78 0.90 8.56
C GLY A 22 -6.72 1.34 9.57
N GLU A 23 -6.53 0.48 10.57
CA GLU A 23 -5.68 0.75 11.73
C GLU A 23 -4.62 -0.33 11.86
N ALA A 24 -3.40 0.11 12.19
CA ALA A 24 -2.30 -0.79 12.49
C ALA A 24 -2.69 -1.72 13.64
N GLY A 25 -2.45 -3.01 13.43
CA GLY A 25 -2.55 -4.00 14.49
C GLY A 25 -1.55 -3.66 15.60
N ASN A 26 -1.96 -3.88 16.84
CA ASN A 26 -1.08 -3.81 17.98
C ASN A 26 -0.97 -5.19 18.61
N GLN A 27 0.05 -5.95 18.20
CA GLN A 27 0.32 -7.29 18.72
C GLN A 27 0.48 -7.31 20.24
N LEU A 28 1.02 -6.25 20.85
CA LEU A 28 1.17 -6.14 22.31
C LEU A 28 -0.18 -5.96 23.03
N LYS A 29 -1.21 -5.47 22.33
CA LYS A 29 -2.56 -5.28 22.85
C LYS A 29 -3.57 -6.31 22.32
N GLY A 30 -3.14 -7.27 21.49
CA GLY A 30 -4.03 -8.22 20.83
C GLY A 30 -5.01 -7.57 19.85
N ILE A 31 -4.64 -6.41 19.29
CA ILE A 31 -5.44 -5.70 18.29
C ILE A 31 -4.96 -6.19 16.93
N GLU A 32 -5.85 -6.77 16.15
CA GLU A 32 -5.57 -7.20 14.78
C GLU A 32 -5.45 -5.98 13.85
N GLU A 33 -4.59 -6.08 12.83
CA GLU A 33 -4.54 -5.06 11.79
C GLU A 33 -5.84 -5.05 11.00
N THR A 34 -6.30 -3.86 10.65
CA THR A 34 -7.51 -3.69 9.85
C THR A 34 -7.20 -2.88 8.61
N GLY A 35 -7.85 -3.22 7.51
CA GLY A 35 -7.67 -2.53 6.24
C GLY A 35 -6.32 -2.81 5.56
N ASP A 36 -5.97 -1.94 4.62
CA ASP A 36 -4.82 -2.09 3.73
C ASP A 36 -3.73 -1.05 4.00
N TYR A 37 -4.09 0.07 4.63
CA TYR A 37 -3.17 1.14 4.99
C TYR A 37 -3.70 1.95 6.18
N GLU A 38 -2.79 2.57 6.92
CA GLU A 38 -3.08 3.51 8.00
C GLU A 38 -2.63 4.93 7.64
N VAL A 39 -3.28 5.93 8.24
CA VAL A 39 -2.93 7.35 8.06
C VAL A 39 -2.61 7.96 9.42
N ASP A 40 -1.36 8.37 9.60
CA ASP A 40 -0.92 9.15 10.75
C ASP A 40 -1.03 10.64 10.39
N GLU A 41 -2.19 11.24 10.67
CA GLU A 41 -2.47 12.66 10.38
C GLU A 41 -1.56 13.61 11.17
N LYS A 42 -1.07 13.17 12.33
CA LYS A 42 -0.17 13.96 13.17
C LYS A 42 1.19 14.11 12.50
N LYS A 43 1.69 13.04 11.88
CA LYS A 43 2.94 13.05 11.10
C LYS A 43 2.73 13.39 9.63
N ARG A 44 1.47 13.42 9.16
CA ARG A 44 1.10 13.55 7.75
C ARG A 44 1.73 12.46 6.89
N THR A 45 1.79 11.24 7.43
CA THR A 45 2.37 10.07 6.77
C THR A 45 1.33 8.99 6.60
N VAL A 46 1.45 8.23 5.52
CA VAL A 46 0.63 7.04 5.25
C VAL A 46 1.55 5.84 5.32
N ALA A 47 1.17 4.81 6.07
CA ALA A 47 1.88 3.53 6.10
C ALA A 47 0.97 2.46 5.51
N ILE A 48 1.51 1.64 4.62
CA ILE A 48 0.78 0.53 4.01
C ILE A 48 1.00 -0.73 4.85
N HIS A 49 -0.05 -1.52 5.05
CA HIS A 49 0.02 -2.81 5.74
C HIS A 49 0.50 -3.90 4.76
N GLU A 50 1.01 -5.01 5.29
CA GLU A 50 1.46 -6.13 4.44
C GLU A 50 0.30 -6.67 3.58
N ALA A 51 -0.91 -6.71 4.13
CA ALA A 51 -2.13 -7.06 3.37
C ALA A 51 -2.40 -6.11 2.19
N GLY A 52 -2.11 -4.81 2.35
CA GLY A 52 -2.25 -3.83 1.29
C GLY A 52 -1.20 -3.98 0.20
N VAL A 53 0.05 -4.28 0.57
CA VAL A 53 1.15 -4.54 -0.37
C VAL A 53 0.83 -5.77 -1.23
N ALA A 54 0.47 -6.89 -0.60
CA ALA A 54 0.15 -8.13 -1.30
C ALA A 54 -1.00 -7.98 -2.32
N LYS A 55 -2.02 -7.18 -2.00
CA LYS A 55 -3.11 -6.89 -2.94
C LYS A 55 -2.64 -6.07 -4.14
N VAL A 56 -1.80 -5.06 -3.92
CA VAL A 56 -1.28 -4.23 -5.01
C VAL A 56 -0.36 -5.05 -5.92
N GLU A 57 0.46 -5.93 -5.37
CA GLU A 57 1.30 -6.87 -6.10
C GLU A 57 0.48 -7.83 -6.97
N ASP A 58 -0.57 -8.44 -6.40
CA ASP A 58 -1.53 -9.29 -7.14
C ASP A 58 -2.22 -8.52 -8.28
N TRP A 59 -2.67 -7.29 -8.03
CA TRP A 59 -3.35 -6.48 -9.04
C TRP A 59 -2.44 -6.02 -10.17
N LEU A 60 -1.17 -5.79 -9.87
CA LEU A 60 -0.15 -5.42 -10.87
C LEU A 60 0.47 -6.65 -11.55
N GLY A 61 0.28 -7.86 -11.00
CA GLY A 61 0.90 -9.08 -11.47
C GLY A 61 2.42 -9.08 -11.32
N ILE A 62 2.93 -8.38 -10.31
CA ILE A 62 4.37 -8.26 -10.01
C ILE A 62 4.68 -8.94 -8.68
N ASP A 63 5.83 -9.60 -8.60
CA ASP A 63 6.25 -10.36 -7.40
C ASP A 63 6.86 -9.45 -6.32
N ASN A 64 7.36 -8.28 -6.73
CA ASN A 64 7.94 -7.33 -5.79
C ASN A 64 7.82 -5.89 -6.31
N LEU A 65 7.18 -5.02 -5.53
CA LEU A 65 7.03 -3.60 -5.86
C LEU A 65 8.39 -2.86 -5.98
N TYR A 66 9.47 -3.43 -5.42
CA TYR A 66 10.81 -2.87 -5.39
C TYR A 66 11.79 -3.47 -6.41
N GLU A 67 11.47 -4.59 -7.07
CA GLU A 67 12.35 -5.19 -8.10
C GLU A 67 11.99 -4.82 -9.53
N SER A 68 10.90 -4.08 -9.77
CA SER A 68 10.53 -3.68 -11.13
C SER A 68 11.39 -2.50 -11.62
N VAL A 69 12.69 -2.75 -11.84
CA VAL A 69 13.68 -1.84 -12.45
C VAL A 69 14.18 -2.33 -13.80
#